data_AF-A0A7C0Y4N8-F1
#
_entry.id   AF-A0A7C0Y4N8-F1
#
_cell.length_a   1.000
_cell.length_b   1.000
_cell.length_c   1.000
_cell.angle_alpha   90.00
_cell.angle_beta   90.00
_cell.angle_gamma   90.00
#
_symmetry.space_group_name_H-M   'P 1'
#
loop_
_entity.id
_entity.type
_entity.pdbx_description
1 polymer ?
#
loop_
_entity_poly.entity_id
_entity_poly.type
_entity_poly.pdbx_seq_one_letter_code
_entity_poly.pdbx_strand_id
1 'polypeptide(L)'
;MIAEFISVLIIYIAVGTLIALVSRRFGVKTTSEYFVAGYRLGGLLAAMTYAATTYSAFMMIGLVGFAYATGVGALGFELAYLLATLILLTLFGRYVWSLARERKWVSPSEMLSDLYGFELMGITIAVIYLVALIPYISAQVIGIGKIFEGIGVGYEVGVCVGVVLAFLWIVIAGIWSIATTDMYQG
;
A
#
# COMPACT_ATOMS: atom_id res chain seq x y z
N MET A 1 -13.68 -22.41 15.32
CA MET A 1 -12.44 -21.62 15.23
C MET A 1 -11.81 -21.65 13.83
N ILE A 2 -11.15 -22.73 13.39
CA ILE A 2 -10.50 -22.75 12.05
C ILE A 2 -11.50 -22.60 10.89
N ALA A 3 -12.61 -23.35 10.92
CA ALA A 3 -13.64 -23.27 9.88
C ALA A 3 -14.28 -21.88 9.79
N GLU A 4 -14.49 -21.23 10.94
CA GLU A 4 -15.02 -19.85 11.01
C GLU A 4 -14.03 -18.85 10.44
N PHE A 5 -12.75 -18.96 10.81
CA PHE A 5 -11.67 -18.13 10.24
C PHE A 5 -11.60 -18.26 8.71
N ILE A 6 -11.58 -19.48 8.20
CA ILE A 6 -11.52 -19.73 6.75
C ILE A 6 -12.77 -19.16 6.06
N SER A 7 -13.96 -19.33 6.65
CA SER A 7 -15.21 -18.81 6.09
C SER A 7 -15.19 -17.28 6.00
N VAL A 8 -14.77 -16.60 7.08
CA VAL A 8 -14.63 -15.14 7.10
C VAL A 8 -13.59 -14.67 6.09
N LEU A 9 -12.45 -15.36 6.00
CA LEU A 9 -11.40 -15.03 5.05
C LEU A 9 -11.88 -15.18 3.59
N ILE A 10 -12.61 -16.24 3.27
CA ILE A 10 -13.20 -16.44 1.93
C ILE A 10 -14.18 -15.32 1.61
N ILE A 11 -15.07 -14.95 2.54
CA ILE A 11 -16.02 -13.85 2.34
C ILE A 11 -15.26 -12.53 2.12
N TYR A 12 -14.26 -12.23 2.94
CA TYR A 12 -13.43 -11.04 2.82
C TYR A 12 -12.74 -10.97 1.44
N ILE A 13 -12.12 -12.06 1.00
CA ILE A 13 -11.45 -12.14 -0.31
C ILE A 13 -12.48 -11.98 -1.44
N ALA A 14 -13.65 -12.61 -1.34
CA ALA A 14 -14.69 -12.55 -2.36
C ALA A 14 -15.23 -11.12 -2.51
N VAL A 15 -15.51 -10.44 -1.39
CA VAL A 15 -15.98 -9.04 -1.38
C VAL A 15 -14.91 -8.12 -1.94
N GLY A 16 -13.66 -8.22 -1.47
CA GLY A 16 -12.54 -7.41 -1.98
C GLY A 16 -12.30 -7.62 -3.49
N THR A 17 -12.35 -8.87 -3.96
CA THR A 17 -12.20 -9.20 -5.38
C THR A 17 -13.36 -8.65 -6.21
N LEU A 18 -14.59 -8.73 -5.71
CA LEU A 18 -15.76 -8.17 -6.38
C LEU A 18 -15.64 -6.65 -6.51
N ILE A 19 -15.24 -5.96 -5.44
CA ILE A 19 -14.99 -4.51 -5.45
C ILE A 19 -13.91 -4.17 -6.49
N ALA A 20 -12.77 -4.87 -6.47
CA ALA A 20 -11.68 -4.67 -7.42
C ALA A 20 -12.13 -4.84 -8.88
N LEU A 21 -12.94 -5.86 -9.17
CA LEU A 21 -13.46 -6.15 -10.52
C LEU A 21 -14.48 -5.12 -11.00
N VAL A 22 -15.36 -4.65 -10.11
CA VAL A 22 -16.33 -3.59 -10.44
C VAL A 22 -15.59 -2.28 -10.72
N SER A 23 -14.60 -1.94 -9.90
CA SER A 23 -13.81 -0.71 -10.05
C SER A 23 -12.95 -0.70 -11.31
N ARG A 24 -12.58 -1.86 -11.86
CA ARG A 24 -11.88 -1.94 -13.15
C ARG A 24 -12.67 -1.32 -14.30
N ARG A 25 -13.99 -1.23 -14.18
CA ARG A 25 -14.87 -0.61 -15.19
C ARG A 25 -14.74 0.91 -15.27
N PHE A 26 -14.04 1.56 -14.35
CA PHE A 26 -13.78 3.02 -14.38
C PHE A 26 -12.79 3.46 -15.47
N GLY A 27 -12.36 2.54 -16.34
CA GLY A 27 -11.79 2.88 -17.64
C GLY A 27 -10.30 3.22 -17.58
N VAL A 28 -9.46 2.22 -17.29
CA VAL A 28 -8.01 2.35 -17.42
C VAL A 28 -7.61 2.12 -18.88
N LYS A 29 -7.25 3.18 -19.60
CA LYS A 29 -6.78 3.13 -20.99
C LYS A 29 -5.35 3.62 -21.16
N THR A 30 -4.84 4.39 -20.19
CA THR A 30 -3.49 4.97 -20.24
C THR A 30 -2.69 4.68 -18.98
N THR A 31 -1.37 4.85 -19.06
CA THR A 31 -0.45 4.72 -17.92
C THR A 31 -0.82 5.66 -16.76
N SER A 32 -1.21 6.89 -17.05
CA SER A 32 -1.63 7.85 -16.01
C SER A 32 -2.97 7.47 -15.37
N GLU A 33 -3.89 6.84 -16.11
CA GLU A 33 -5.10 6.27 -15.52
C GLU A 33 -4.82 5.05 -14.64
N TYR A 34 -3.80 4.26 -14.99
CA TYR A 34 -3.41 3.08 -14.20
C TYR A 34 -2.74 3.47 -12.88
N PHE A 35 -1.78 4.41 -12.88
CA PHE A 35 -0.98 4.76 -11.70
C PHE A 35 -1.56 5.90 -10.85
N VAL A 36 -2.12 6.93 -11.48
CA VAL A 36 -2.54 8.17 -10.79
C VAL A 36 -4.02 8.54 -11.05
N ALA A 37 -4.81 7.61 -11.58
CA ALA A 37 -6.25 7.76 -11.82
C ALA A 37 -6.59 8.87 -12.83
N GLY A 38 -5.64 9.24 -13.69
CA GLY A 38 -5.74 10.43 -14.54
C GLY A 38 -5.87 11.71 -13.72
N TYR A 39 -5.33 11.73 -12.50
CA TYR A 39 -5.39 12.82 -11.53
C TYR A 39 -6.79 13.20 -11.06
N ARG A 40 -7.70 12.24 -11.06
CA ARG A 40 -9.11 12.40 -10.64
C ARG A 40 -9.43 11.76 -9.30
N LEU A 41 -8.42 11.23 -8.60
CA LEU A 41 -8.64 10.58 -7.31
C LEU A 41 -9.12 11.62 -6.28
N GLY A 42 -10.28 11.37 -5.69
CA GLY A 42 -10.86 12.26 -4.68
C GLY A 42 -10.09 12.19 -3.36
N GLY A 43 -10.17 13.26 -2.56
CA GLY A 43 -9.45 13.36 -1.29
C GLY A 43 -9.78 12.26 -0.28
N LEU A 44 -11.04 11.80 -0.23
CA LEU A 44 -11.45 10.70 0.64
C LEU A 44 -10.78 9.38 0.23
N LEU A 45 -10.88 8.99 -1.04
CA LEU A 45 -10.24 7.77 -1.55
C LEU A 45 -8.72 7.82 -1.35
N ALA A 46 -8.10 8.96 -1.62
CA ALA A 46 -6.67 9.15 -1.39
C ALA A 46 -6.30 9.00 0.09
N ALA A 47 -7.09 9.56 1.01
CA ALA A 47 -6.86 9.44 2.45
C ALA A 47 -7.04 7.99 2.95
N MET A 48 -8.05 7.27 2.45
CA MET A 48 -8.27 5.87 2.82
C MET A 48 -7.17 4.96 2.25
N THR A 49 -6.74 5.20 1.01
CA THR A 49 -5.58 4.52 0.40
C THR A 49 -4.33 4.73 1.26
N TYR A 50 -4.08 5.96 1.68
CA TYR A 50 -2.95 6.29 2.55
C TYR A 50 -3.05 5.60 3.92
N ALA A 51 -4.23 5.59 4.54
CA ALA A 51 -4.48 4.93 5.82
C ALA A 51 -4.27 3.41 5.72
N ALA A 52 -4.90 2.75 4.74
CA ALA A 52 -4.76 1.31 4.52
C ALA A 52 -3.30 0.89 4.25
N THR A 53 -2.58 1.70 3.45
CA THR A 53 -1.14 1.47 3.19
C THR A 53 -0.30 1.62 4.46
N THR A 54 -0.65 2.58 5.33
CA THR A 54 0.05 2.82 6.60
C THR A 54 -0.21 1.67 7.57
N TYR A 55 -1.48 1.29 7.79
CA TYR A 55 -1.88 0.20 8.69
C TYR A 55 -1.69 -1.18 8.06
N SER A 56 -0.43 -1.48 7.78
CA SER A 56 0.06 -2.70 7.16
C SER A 56 0.36 -3.80 8.19
N ALA A 57 0.68 -5.01 7.74
CA ALA A 57 1.13 -6.08 8.63
C ALA A 57 2.44 -5.71 9.36
N PHE A 58 3.28 -4.85 8.77
CA PHE A 58 4.41 -4.22 9.48
C PHE A 58 3.92 -3.44 10.72
N MET A 59 2.87 -2.63 10.61
CA MET A 59 2.34 -1.91 11.77
C MET A 59 1.65 -2.84 12.77
N MET A 60 0.94 -3.87 12.32
CA MET A 60 0.24 -4.77 13.23
C MET A 60 1.17 -5.76 13.95
N ILE A 61 2.28 -6.18 13.34
CA ILE A 61 3.16 -7.23 13.87
C ILE A 61 4.53 -6.66 14.22
N GLY A 62 5.13 -5.91 13.29
CA GLY A 62 6.46 -5.31 13.45
C GLY A 62 6.50 -4.25 14.55
N LEU A 63 5.64 -3.23 14.46
CA LEU A 63 5.58 -2.17 15.48
C LEU A 63 5.15 -2.73 16.83
N VAL A 64 4.17 -3.65 16.87
CA VAL A 64 3.74 -4.29 18.13
C VAL A 64 4.91 -5.05 18.77
N GLY A 65 5.70 -5.78 17.98
CA GLY A 65 6.92 -6.44 18.45
C GLY A 65 7.98 -5.44 18.93
N PHE A 66 8.14 -4.32 18.23
CA PHE A 66 9.06 -3.25 18.62
C PHE A 66 8.64 -2.58 19.94
N ALA A 67 7.34 -2.32 20.11
CA ALA A 67 6.77 -1.78 21.35
C ALA A 67 6.90 -2.78 22.50
N TYR A 68 6.70 -4.08 22.25
CA TYR A 68 6.94 -5.12 23.25
C TYR A 68 8.41 -5.15 23.71
N ALA A 69 9.36 -4.97 22.78
CA ALA A 69 10.79 -4.98 23.09
C ALA A 69 11.32 -3.69 23.74
N THR A 70 10.77 -2.52 23.37
CA THR A 70 11.31 -1.20 23.76
C THR A 70 10.40 -0.39 24.67
N GLY A 71 9.18 -0.88 24.92
CA GLY A 71 8.17 -0.21 25.74
C GLY A 71 7.72 1.12 25.13
N VAL A 72 7.62 2.13 26.00
CA VAL A 72 7.10 3.48 25.65
C VAL A 72 7.95 4.20 24.59
N GLY A 73 9.20 3.80 24.37
CA GLY A 73 10.06 4.37 23.32
C GLY A 73 9.45 4.28 21.92
N ALA A 74 8.68 3.22 21.64
CA ALA A 74 7.96 3.06 20.39
C ALA A 74 6.91 4.15 20.13
N LEU A 75 6.32 4.75 21.18
CA LEU A 75 5.40 5.87 21.02
C LEU A 75 6.09 7.12 20.48
N GLY A 76 7.35 7.36 20.85
CA GLY A 76 8.12 8.49 20.32
C GLY A 76 8.34 8.37 18.81
N PHE A 77 8.65 7.16 18.33
CA PHE A 77 8.76 6.86 16.90
C PHE A 77 7.44 7.12 16.16
N GLU A 78 6.33 6.60 16.67
CA GLU A 78 5.01 6.76 16.06
C GLU A 78 4.54 8.22 16.02
N LEU A 79 4.73 8.96 17.11
CA LEU A 79 4.35 10.37 17.16
C LEU A 79 5.21 11.21 16.21
N ALA A 80 6.51 10.93 16.11
CA ALA A 80 7.38 11.60 15.14
C ALA A 80 6.97 11.29 13.70
N TYR A 81 6.65 10.02 13.39
CA TYR A 81 6.14 9.61 12.09
C TYR A 81 4.82 10.32 11.75
N LEU A 82 3.87 10.37 12.68
CA LEU A 82 2.58 11.03 12.50
C LEU A 82 2.75 12.54 12.26
N LEU A 83 3.58 13.22 13.07
CA LEU A 83 3.83 14.65 12.92
C LEU A 83 4.50 14.97 11.58
N ALA A 84 5.55 14.22 11.21
CA ALA A 84 6.23 14.39 9.94
C ALA A 84 5.27 14.20 8.76
N THR A 85 4.43 13.16 8.82
CA THR A 85 3.40 12.88 7.82
C THR A 85 2.41 14.04 7.68
N LEU A 86 1.87 14.54 8.79
CA LEU A 86 0.91 15.64 8.77
C LEU A 86 1.54 16.90 8.16
N ILE A 87 2.76 17.24 8.55
CA ILE A 87 3.49 18.39 8.01
C ILE A 87 3.71 18.22 6.51
N LEU A 88 4.21 17.06 6.07
CA LEU A 88 4.50 16.82 4.65
C LEU A 88 3.24 16.84 3.78
N LEU A 89 2.17 16.15 4.19
CA LEU A 89 0.93 16.10 3.43
C LEU A 89 0.20 17.44 3.38
N THR A 90 0.20 18.18 4.49
CA THR A 90 -0.50 19.48 4.55
C THR A 90 0.24 20.57 3.78
N LEU A 91 1.56 20.64 3.90
CA LEU A 91 2.36 21.68 3.25
C LEU A 91 2.68 21.35 1.80
N PHE A 92 3.13 20.13 1.51
CA PHE A 92 3.64 19.76 0.19
C PHE A 92 2.65 18.96 -0.65
N GLY A 93 1.71 18.23 -0.03
CA GLY A 93 0.81 17.32 -0.74
C GLY A 93 -0.01 18.03 -1.84
N ARG A 94 -0.62 19.17 -1.52
CA ARG A 94 -1.39 19.95 -2.52
C ARG A 94 -0.52 20.52 -3.63
N TYR A 95 0.67 20.99 -3.28
CA TYR A 95 1.63 21.56 -4.23
C TYR A 95 2.14 20.51 -5.21
N VAL A 96 2.62 19.38 -4.69
CA VAL A 96 3.08 18.23 -5.49
C VAL A 96 1.96 17.70 -6.38
N TRP A 97 0.74 17.56 -5.84
CA TRP A 97 -0.42 17.12 -6.63
C TRP A 97 -0.74 18.07 -7.80
N SER A 98 -0.65 19.38 -7.58
CA SER A 98 -0.89 20.35 -8.64
C SER A 98 0.17 20.26 -9.74
N LEU A 99 1.44 20.19 -9.37
CA LEU A 99 2.54 20.04 -10.34
C LEU A 99 2.49 18.72 -11.10
N ALA A 100 2.16 17.62 -10.42
CA ALA A 100 2.01 16.32 -11.06
C ALA A 100 0.94 16.34 -12.16
N ARG A 101 -0.14 17.11 -11.98
CA ARG A 101 -1.17 17.32 -13.01
C ARG A 101 -0.68 18.13 -14.20
N GLU A 102 0.04 19.21 -13.94
CA GLU A 102 0.55 20.11 -14.97
C GLU A 102 1.63 19.44 -15.81
N ARG A 103 2.59 18.79 -15.14
CA ARG A 103 3.77 18.17 -15.73
C ARG A 103 3.59 16.70 -16.09
N LYS A 104 2.44 16.13 -15.76
CA LYS A 104 2.02 14.75 -16.07
C LYS A 104 2.93 13.66 -15.47
N TRP A 105 3.50 13.92 -14.29
CA TRP A 105 4.28 12.92 -13.57
C TRP A 105 3.40 11.77 -13.11
N VAL A 106 3.85 10.53 -13.31
CA VAL A 106 3.17 9.31 -12.81
C VAL A 106 3.94 8.63 -11.67
N SER A 107 5.19 9.02 -11.43
CA SER A 107 6.00 8.50 -10.32
C SER A 107 6.83 9.60 -9.62
N PRO A 108 7.25 9.38 -8.35
CA PRO A 108 8.18 10.29 -7.68
C PRO A 108 9.57 10.33 -8.34
N SER A 109 10.02 9.23 -8.97
CA SER A 109 11.29 9.20 -9.70
C SER A 109 11.26 10.11 -10.93
N GLU A 110 10.15 10.13 -11.66
CA GLU A 110 9.93 11.03 -12.79
C GLU A 110 9.86 12.49 -12.32
N MET A 111 9.14 12.76 -11.23
CA MET A 111 9.10 14.09 -10.60
C MET A 111 10.50 14.61 -10.28
N LEU A 112 11.34 13.81 -9.61
CA LEU A 112 12.68 14.23 -9.24
C LEU A 112 13.59 14.40 -10.46
N SER A 113 13.49 13.50 -11.44
CA SER A 113 14.23 13.64 -12.70
C SER A 113 13.90 14.96 -13.41
N ASP A 114 12.63 15.32 -13.49
CA ASP A 114 12.14 16.53 -14.16
C ASP A 114 12.48 17.81 -13.37
N LEU A 115 12.35 17.79 -12.03
CA LEU A 115 12.69 18.93 -11.18
C LEU A 115 14.18 19.29 -11.22
N TYR A 116 15.06 18.28 -11.29
CA TYR A 116 16.52 18.48 -11.31
C TYR A 116 17.12 18.45 -12.72
N GLY A 117 16.35 18.11 -13.75
CA GLY A 117 16.82 17.99 -15.13
C GLY A 117 17.87 16.88 -15.33
N PHE A 118 17.85 15.83 -14.50
CA PHE A 118 18.88 14.78 -14.50
C PHE A 118 18.28 13.38 -14.43
N GLU A 119 18.27 12.68 -15.57
CA GLU A 119 17.66 11.35 -15.74
C GLU A 119 18.25 10.29 -14.81
N LEU A 120 19.56 10.34 -14.57
CA LEU A 120 20.23 9.39 -13.68
C LEU A 120 19.75 9.52 -12.22
N MET A 121 19.27 10.71 -11.81
CA MET A 121 18.60 10.89 -10.52
C MET A 121 17.35 10.03 -10.44
N GLY A 122 16.48 10.11 -11.46
CA GLY A 122 15.25 9.33 -11.53
C GLY A 122 15.52 7.82 -11.49
N ILE A 123 16.51 7.35 -12.26
CA ILE A 123 16.92 5.94 -12.27
C ILE A 123 17.41 5.51 -10.90
N THR A 124 18.28 6.30 -10.26
CA THR A 124 18.83 5.99 -8.93
C THR A 124 17.73 5.88 -7.89
N ILE A 125 16.80 6.83 -7.86
CA ILE A 125 15.65 6.82 -6.93
C ILE A 125 14.75 5.60 -7.20
N ALA A 126 14.49 5.27 -8.47
CA ALA A 126 13.70 4.09 -8.81
C ALA A 126 14.36 2.80 -8.31
N VAL A 127 15.68 2.65 -8.47
CA VAL A 127 16.43 1.49 -7.95
C VAL A 127 16.36 1.42 -6.43
N ILE A 128 16.55 2.55 -5.74
CA ILE A 128 16.44 2.60 -4.27
C ILE A 128 15.05 2.14 -3.82
N TYR A 129 13.99 2.59 -4.48
CA TYR A 129 12.62 2.16 -4.16
C TYR A 129 12.42 0.67 -4.40
N LEU A 130 12.89 0.12 -5.52
CA LEU A 130 12.79 -1.31 -5.81
C LEU A 130 13.50 -2.15 -4.75
N VAL A 131 14.71 -1.77 -4.34
CA VAL A 131 15.47 -2.47 -3.30
C VAL A 131 14.77 -2.35 -1.94
N ALA A 132 14.28 -1.17 -1.58
CA ALA A 132 13.58 -0.93 -0.31
C ALA A 132 12.24 -1.69 -0.22
N LEU A 133 11.59 -1.95 -1.35
CA LEU A 133 10.33 -2.71 -1.38
C LEU A 133 10.52 -4.21 -1.09
N ILE A 134 11.70 -4.77 -1.32
CA ILE A 134 11.98 -6.20 -1.04
C ILE A 134 11.75 -6.55 0.43
N PRO A 135 12.42 -5.91 1.41
CA PRO A 135 12.18 -6.22 2.82
C PRO A 135 10.77 -5.82 3.26
N TYR A 136 10.20 -4.75 2.68
CA TYR A 136 8.84 -4.33 3.00
C TYR A 136 7.80 -5.40 2.64
N ILE A 137 7.80 -5.87 1.39
CA ILE A 137 6.88 -6.94 0.94
C ILE A 137 7.14 -8.24 1.70
N SER A 138 8.40 -8.53 2.03
CA SER A 138 8.76 -9.72 2.81
C SER A 138 8.10 -9.69 4.19
N ALA A 139 8.14 -8.56 4.90
CA ALA A 139 7.48 -8.39 6.19
C ALA A 139 5.97 -8.61 6.11
N GLN A 140 5.33 -8.16 5.03
CA GLN A 140 3.90 -8.32 4.80
C GLN A 140 3.50 -9.80 4.69
N VAL A 141 4.24 -10.57 3.89
CA VAL A 141 3.99 -11.99 3.66
C VAL A 141 4.31 -12.83 4.91
N ILE A 142 5.40 -12.50 5.62
CA ILE A 142 5.74 -13.13 6.91
C ILE A 142 4.58 -12.95 7.91
N GLY A 143 3.97 -11.75 7.94
CA GLY A 143 2.84 -11.48 8.81
C GLY A 143 1.66 -12.42 8.58
N ILE A 144 1.27 -12.62 7.31
CA ILE A 144 0.20 -13.56 6.94
C ILE A 144 0.59 -14.99 7.35
N GLY A 145 1.83 -15.41 7.07
CA GLY A 145 2.34 -16.72 7.45
C GLY A 145 2.24 -16.97 8.95
N LYS A 146 2.61 -15.99 9.79
CA LYS A 146 2.52 -16.10 11.26
C LYS A 146 1.09 -16.21 11.77
N ILE A 147 0.14 -15.52 11.13
CA ILE A 147 -1.29 -15.66 11.48
C ILE A 147 -1.76 -17.09 11.20
N PHE A 148 -1.45 -17.64 10.03
CA PHE A 148 -1.83 -19.02 9.65
C PHE A 148 -1.14 -20.09 10.50
N GLU A 149 0.12 -19.86 10.89
CA GLU A 149 0.84 -20.70 11.85
C GLU A 149 0.14 -20.71 13.22
N GLY A 150 -0.23 -19.53 13.73
CA GLY A 150 -0.89 -19.38 15.03
C GLY A 150 -2.26 -20.06 15.15
N ILE A 151 -2.96 -20.26 14.04
CA ILE A 151 -4.25 -20.99 13.99
C ILE A 151 -4.09 -22.48 13.65
N GLY A 152 -2.86 -22.98 13.49
CA GLY A 152 -2.57 -24.40 13.24
C GLY A 152 -2.74 -24.86 11.78
N VAL A 153 -2.87 -23.93 10.81
CA VAL A 153 -2.95 -24.26 9.37
C VAL A 153 -1.55 -24.39 8.75
N GLY A 154 -0.55 -23.75 9.36
CA GLY A 154 0.86 -23.84 8.98
C GLY A 154 1.36 -22.59 8.24
N TYR A 155 2.61 -22.22 8.52
CA TYR A 155 3.25 -21.00 8.01
C TYR A 155 3.30 -20.96 6.47
N GLU A 156 3.78 -22.05 5.85
CA GLU A 156 3.96 -22.13 4.38
C GLU A 156 2.65 -21.95 3.63
N VAL A 157 1.54 -22.48 4.17
CA VAL A 157 0.20 -22.32 3.58
C VAL A 157 -0.21 -20.86 3.59
N GLY A 158 -0.01 -20.15 4.70
CA GLY A 158 -0.32 -18.72 4.81
C GLY A 158 0.51 -17.87 3.85
N VAL A 159 1.81 -18.16 3.73
CA VAL A 159 2.72 -17.51 2.77
C VAL A 159 2.22 -17.71 1.34
N CYS A 160 1.93 -18.95 0.93
CA CYS A 160 1.42 -19.27 -0.40
C CYS A 160 0.10 -18.54 -0.70
N VAL A 161 -0.85 -18.55 0.24
CA VAL A 161 -2.14 -17.86 0.09
C VAL A 161 -1.92 -16.35 -0.07
N GLY A 162 -1.10 -15.74 0.78
CA GLY A 162 -0.80 -14.31 0.72
C GLY A 162 -0.19 -13.90 -0.62
N VAL A 163 0.81 -14.65 -1.10
CA VAL A 163 1.48 -14.37 -2.39
C VAL A 163 0.54 -14.54 -3.58
N VAL A 164 -0.25 -15.62 -3.61
CA VAL A 164 -1.20 -15.87 -4.71
C VAL A 164 -2.26 -14.77 -4.75
N LEU A 165 -2.81 -14.38 -3.61
CA LEU A 165 -3.81 -13.31 -3.55
C LEU A 165 -3.23 -11.96 -3.96
N ALA A 166 -2.03 -11.62 -3.47
CA ALA A 166 -1.34 -10.40 -3.88
C ALA A 166 -1.12 -10.36 -5.39
N PHE A 167 -0.64 -11.46 -6.00
CA PHE A 167 -0.44 -11.54 -7.43
C PHE A 167 -1.74 -11.40 -8.23
N LEU A 168 -2.80 -12.11 -7.82
CA LEU A 168 -4.12 -12.01 -8.47
C LEU A 168 -4.66 -10.58 -8.42
N TRP A 169 -4.59 -9.94 -7.26
CA TRP A 169 -5.07 -8.57 -7.11
C TRP A 169 -4.21 -7.57 -7.89
N ILE A 170 -2.88 -7.74 -7.96
CA ILE A 170 -2.02 -6.89 -8.80
C ILE A 170 -2.40 -7.00 -10.28
N VAL A 171 -2.64 -8.21 -10.79
CA VAL A 171 -3.00 -8.42 -12.21
C VAL A 171 -4.38 -7.83 -12.52
N ILE A 172 -5.30 -7.87 -11.55
CA ILE A 172 -6.66 -7.35 -11.70
C ILE A 172 -6.71 -5.82 -11.52
N ALA A 173 -5.83 -5.24 -10.70
CA ALA A 173 -5.99 -3.90 -10.16
C ALA A 173 -5.20 -2.82 -10.90
N GLY A 174 -5.90 -1.78 -11.33
CA GLY A 174 -5.33 -0.43 -11.44
C GLY A 174 -5.58 0.37 -10.17
N ILE A 175 -5.07 1.60 -10.08
CA ILE A 175 -5.23 2.46 -8.88
C ILE A 175 -6.69 2.62 -8.43
N TRP A 176 -7.68 2.59 -9.33
CA TRP A 176 -9.10 2.63 -8.95
C TRP A 176 -9.53 1.40 -8.16
N SER A 177 -9.10 0.21 -8.57
CA SER A 177 -9.36 -1.02 -7.82
C SER A 177 -8.70 -0.95 -6.45
N ILE A 178 -7.42 -0.56 -6.39
CA ILE A 178 -6.64 -0.41 -5.15
C ILE A 178 -7.33 0.58 -4.21
N ALA A 179 -7.60 1.80 -4.66
CA ALA A 179 -8.18 2.83 -3.79
C ALA A 179 -9.57 2.44 -3.25
N THR A 180 -10.37 1.70 -4.04
CA THR A 180 -11.68 1.21 -3.56
C THR A 180 -11.57 0.01 -2.63
N THR A 181 -10.60 -0.90 -2.84
CA THR A 181 -10.35 -1.98 -1.88
C THR A 181 -9.76 -1.43 -0.60
N ASP A 182 -8.88 -0.44 -0.67
CA ASP A 182 -8.29 0.22 0.49
C ASP A 182 -9.35 0.95 1.31
N MET A 183 -10.33 1.58 0.68
CA MET A 183 -11.49 2.16 1.39
C MET A 183 -12.36 1.12 2.09
N TYR A 184 -12.37 -0.14 1.61
CA TYR A 184 -13.05 -1.24 2.29
C TYR A 184 -12.20 -1.85 3.41
N GLN A 185 -10.87 -1.78 3.29
CA GLN A 185 -9.91 -2.44 4.18
C GLN A 185 -9.38 -1.56 5.31
N GLY A 186 -9.25 -0.25 5.07
CA GLY A 186 -8.82 0.76 6.04
C GLY A 186 -9.94 1.22 6.95
#